data_AF-A0AA38RSA8-F1
#
_entry.id   AF-A0AA38RSA8-F1
#
_cell.length_a   1.000
_cell.length_b   1.000
_cell.length_c   1.000
_cell.angle_alpha   90.00
_cell.angle_beta   90.00
_cell.angle_gamma   90.00
#
_symmetry.space_group_name_H-M   'P 1'
#
loop_
_entity.id
_entity.type
_entity.pdbx_description
1 polymer ?
#
loop_
_entity_poly.entity_id
_entity_poly.type
_entity_poly.pdbx_seq_one_letter_code
_entity_poly.pdbx_strand_id
1 'polypeptide(L)'
;MLCNFVVRRAFELLALTGAATAWNTDVHNQIGFMAETFLTENTKAVISKILEPQYEGSIGKAAAWADSYAHTTEGAFSYQWHWIDSSDDPPAYCNVHYNRDCTEGGCIVSAIANQTEILRHCIAAAKCGNSSNTTATVLQCSYALKWITHFLGDITQPLHASGIAVGGNSFPVTFAGKKTELHAVWDGSIIYYDANVTGFSNTSLDPFFAGLVARISADSFFETTASWLSCVDPSTPLGCALDWARDTNGWTCDYVYSQVFNDTDLATSGYADGGVPIVEIQTAKAALRLGTYLNKLVDGDYKMDREVILRTNPSWALGPNEGA
;
A
#
# COMPACT_ATOMS: atom_id res chain seq x y z
N MET A 1 55.51 29.58 22.00
CA MET A 1 54.41 29.46 21.03
C MET A 1 54.22 27.98 20.74
N LEU A 2 53.34 27.31 21.48
CA LEU A 2 53.02 25.89 21.29
C LEU A 2 51.65 25.82 20.62
N CYS A 3 51.62 25.25 19.41
CA CYS A 3 50.42 25.10 18.59
C CYS A 3 49.67 23.84 19.05
N ASN A 4 48.55 23.99 19.74
CA ASN A 4 47.69 22.88 20.13
C ASN A 4 46.79 22.48 18.95
N PHE A 5 47.04 21.29 18.38
CA PHE A 5 46.10 20.63 17.48
C PHE A 5 44.94 20.04 18.31
N VAL A 6 43.75 20.61 18.18
CA VAL A 6 42.51 20.01 18.67
C VAL A 6 42.03 19.01 17.62
N VAL A 7 42.18 17.71 17.91
CA VAL A 7 41.60 16.63 17.11
C VAL A 7 40.09 16.61 17.38
N ARG A 8 39.29 16.99 16.38
CA ARG A 8 37.84 16.82 16.35
C ARG A 8 37.50 15.33 16.39
N ARG A 9 36.72 14.88 17.38
CA ARG A 9 35.92 13.65 17.26
C ARG A 9 34.52 14.06 16.83
N ALA A 10 34.24 13.94 15.54
CA ALA A 10 32.87 13.93 15.05
C ALA A 10 32.26 12.58 15.46
N PHE A 11 31.21 12.62 16.30
CA PHE A 11 30.33 11.48 16.49
C PHE A 11 29.38 11.46 15.30
N GLU A 12 29.65 10.59 14.32
CA GLU A 12 28.66 10.25 13.31
C GLU A 12 27.62 9.34 13.98
N LEU A 13 26.48 9.93 14.35
CA LEU A 13 25.27 9.14 14.61
C LEU A 13 24.84 8.59 13.25
N LEU A 14 25.07 7.30 13.03
CA LEU A 14 24.39 6.56 11.97
C LEU A 14 22.90 6.50 12.34
N ALA A 15 22.11 7.43 11.82
CA ALA A 15 20.67 7.29 11.81
C ALA A 15 20.36 6.15 10.81
N LEU A 16 20.03 4.98 11.34
CA LEU A 16 19.29 3.97 10.60
C LEU A 16 17.88 4.54 10.39
N THR A 17 17.71 5.35 9.35
CA THR A 17 16.39 5.64 8.81
C THR A 17 15.91 4.32 8.22
N GLY A 18 15.05 3.60 8.95
CA GLY A 18 14.23 2.57 8.33
C GLY A 18 13.51 3.23 7.18
N ALA A 19 13.79 2.78 5.95
CA ALA A 19 12.93 3.09 4.83
C ALA A 19 11.56 2.52 5.19
N ALA A 20 10.59 3.40 5.39
CA ALA A 20 9.19 3.01 5.52
C ALA A 20 8.79 2.43 4.18
N THR A 21 8.83 1.10 4.08
CA THR A 21 7.99 0.37 3.13
C THR A 21 6.58 0.40 3.70
N ALA A 22 5.56 0.22 2.86
CA ALA A 22 4.25 -0.11 3.41
C ALA A 22 4.28 -1.49 4.08
N TRP A 23 3.14 -2.20 4.18
CA TRP A 23 3.10 -3.60 4.62
C TRP A 23 4.42 -4.29 4.28
N ASN A 24 5.13 -4.87 5.26
CA ASN A 24 6.52 -5.28 5.02
C ASN A 24 6.66 -6.11 3.74
N THR A 25 7.82 -6.06 3.10
CA THR A 25 8.10 -6.74 1.81
C THR A 25 7.44 -8.12 1.68
N ASP A 26 7.59 -8.96 2.70
CA ASP A 26 7.01 -10.30 2.72
C ASP A 26 5.48 -10.30 2.86
N VAL A 27 4.88 -9.39 3.64
CA VAL A 27 3.43 -9.17 3.70
C VAL A 27 2.87 -8.75 2.33
N HIS A 28 3.55 -7.86 1.58
CA HIS A 28 3.14 -7.55 0.21
C HIS A 28 3.15 -8.79 -0.69
N ASN A 29 4.21 -9.60 -0.60
CA ASN A 29 4.26 -10.85 -1.34
C ASN A 29 3.06 -11.74 -1.01
N GLN A 30 2.72 -11.85 0.28
CA GLN A 30 1.57 -12.63 0.75
C GLN A 30 0.23 -12.07 0.26
N ILE A 31 0.00 -10.75 0.29
CA ILE A 31 -1.19 -10.11 -0.30
C ILE A 31 -1.32 -10.46 -1.78
N GLY A 32 -0.22 -10.39 -2.54
CA GLY A 32 -0.21 -10.77 -3.96
C GLY A 32 -0.49 -12.27 -4.18
N PHE A 33 0.08 -13.15 -3.36
CA PHE A 33 -0.22 -14.60 -3.43
C PHE A 33 -1.68 -14.90 -3.06
N MET A 34 -2.25 -14.21 -2.07
CA MET A 34 -3.68 -14.32 -1.77
C MET A 34 -4.54 -13.86 -2.95
N ALA A 35 -4.20 -12.72 -3.56
CA ALA A 35 -4.94 -12.20 -4.71
C ALA A 35 -4.94 -13.19 -5.89
N GLU A 36 -3.84 -13.91 -6.13
CA GLU A 36 -3.73 -14.95 -7.16
C GLU A 36 -4.74 -16.08 -7.01
N THR A 37 -5.19 -16.37 -5.79
CA THR A 37 -6.22 -17.38 -5.52
C THR A 37 -7.61 -16.97 -6.03
N PHE A 38 -7.84 -15.67 -6.22
CA PHE A 38 -9.08 -15.10 -6.72
C PHE A 38 -9.06 -14.75 -8.21
N LEU A 39 -7.91 -14.91 -8.89
CA LEU A 39 -7.79 -14.63 -10.32
C LEU A 39 -8.44 -15.72 -11.16
N THR A 40 -9.15 -15.32 -12.22
CA THR A 40 -9.60 -16.27 -13.25
C THR A 40 -8.42 -16.80 -14.05
N GLU A 41 -8.57 -17.97 -14.67
CA GLU A 41 -7.54 -18.54 -15.56
C GLU A 41 -7.22 -17.61 -16.76
N ASN A 42 -8.23 -16.87 -17.24
CA ASN A 42 -8.04 -15.84 -18.27
C ASN A 42 -7.13 -14.70 -17.77
N THR A 43 -7.41 -14.18 -16.57
CA THR A 43 -6.60 -13.14 -15.94
C THR A 43 -5.17 -13.60 -15.73
N LYS A 44 -4.95 -14.80 -15.17
CA LYS A 44 -3.62 -15.40 -14.99
C LYS A 44 -2.84 -15.48 -16.31
N ALA A 45 -3.49 -15.95 -17.39
CA ALA A 45 -2.87 -16.06 -18.71
C ALA A 45 -2.49 -14.70 -19.32
N VAL A 46 -3.25 -13.64 -19.05
CA VAL A 46 -2.95 -12.28 -19.55
C VAL A 46 -1.83 -11.64 -18.74
N ILE A 47 -1.91 -11.65 -17.40
CA ILE A 47 -0.89 -11.01 -16.56
C ILE A 47 0.48 -11.70 -16.68
N SER A 48 0.49 -13.02 -16.92
CA SER A 48 1.74 -13.77 -17.16
C SER A 48 2.48 -13.32 -18.42
N LYS A 49 1.80 -12.69 -19.39
CA LYS A 49 2.43 -12.10 -20.59
C LYS A 49 2.95 -10.69 -20.33
N ILE A 50 2.47 -10.03 -19.27
CA ILE A 50 2.82 -8.65 -18.91
C ILE A 50 4.05 -8.63 -18.00
N LEU A 51 4.10 -9.52 -17.01
CA LEU A 51 5.22 -9.59 -16.06
C LEU A 51 6.51 -10.05 -16.71
N GLU A 52 7.65 -9.54 -16.23
CA GLU A 52 8.95 -10.01 -16.66
C GLU A 52 9.19 -11.48 -16.24
N PRO A 53 10.00 -12.25 -16.99
CA PRO A 53 10.16 -13.69 -16.78
C PRO A 53 10.60 -14.11 -15.37
N GLN A 54 11.37 -13.28 -14.65
CA GLN A 54 11.84 -13.61 -13.30
C GLN A 54 10.72 -13.73 -12.26
N TYR A 55 9.54 -13.18 -12.54
CA TYR A 55 8.38 -13.30 -11.67
C TYR A 55 7.53 -14.54 -11.98
N GLU A 56 7.85 -15.26 -13.06
CA GLU A 56 7.16 -16.52 -13.43
C GLU A 56 5.63 -16.36 -13.53
N GLY A 57 5.17 -15.18 -13.96
CA GLY A 57 3.75 -14.84 -14.06
C GLY A 57 3.04 -14.61 -12.72
N SER A 58 3.76 -14.57 -11.60
CA SER A 58 3.22 -14.34 -10.27
C SER A 58 3.30 -12.86 -9.86
N ILE A 59 2.12 -12.27 -9.58
CA ILE A 59 2.03 -10.96 -8.94
C ILE A 59 2.45 -11.03 -7.46
N GLY A 60 2.30 -12.17 -6.79
CA GLY A 60 2.81 -12.41 -5.45
C GLY A 60 4.32 -12.22 -5.36
N LYS A 61 5.09 -12.83 -6.27
CA LYS A 61 6.55 -12.60 -6.36
C LYS A 61 6.92 -11.15 -6.68
N ALA A 62 6.05 -10.44 -7.39
CA ALA A 62 6.32 -9.07 -7.86
C ALA A 62 5.81 -7.97 -6.91
N ALA A 63 4.97 -8.31 -5.93
CA ALA A 63 4.20 -7.35 -5.14
C ALA A 63 5.06 -6.35 -4.36
N ALA A 64 6.24 -6.75 -3.88
CA ALA A 64 7.13 -5.88 -3.11
C ALA A 64 8.18 -5.13 -3.96
N TRP A 65 8.15 -5.29 -5.30
CA TRP A 65 9.13 -4.63 -6.19
C TRP A 65 9.11 -3.10 -6.05
N ALA A 66 7.92 -2.57 -5.83
CA ALA A 66 7.60 -1.16 -5.73
C ALA A 66 8.44 -0.43 -4.68
N ASP A 67 8.47 -0.95 -3.45
CA ASP A 67 9.28 -0.44 -2.34
C ASP A 67 10.76 -0.32 -2.73
N SER A 68 11.31 -1.39 -3.31
CA SER A 68 12.72 -1.44 -3.68
C SER A 68 13.04 -0.45 -4.80
N TYR A 69 12.13 -0.33 -5.77
CA TYR A 69 12.30 0.57 -6.92
C TYR A 69 12.28 2.04 -6.52
N ALA A 70 11.39 2.42 -5.58
CA ALA A 70 11.28 3.78 -5.07
C ALA A 70 12.59 4.31 -4.43
N HIS A 71 13.48 3.41 -3.99
CA HIS A 71 14.78 3.74 -3.39
C HIS A 71 15.95 3.74 -4.41
N THR A 72 15.67 3.52 -5.69
CA THR A 72 16.66 3.64 -6.76
C THR A 72 16.67 5.06 -7.34
N THR A 73 17.77 5.48 -7.95
CA THR A 73 17.83 6.76 -8.68
C THR A 73 16.78 6.86 -9.77
N GLU A 74 16.46 5.74 -10.44
CA GLU A 74 15.46 5.69 -11.51
C GLU A 74 14.04 5.82 -10.97
N GLY A 75 13.75 5.19 -9.83
CA GLY A 75 12.41 5.12 -9.23
C GLY A 75 12.10 6.15 -8.16
N ALA A 76 13.04 7.03 -7.79
CA ALA A 76 12.83 8.02 -6.72
C ALA A 76 11.57 8.90 -6.90
N PHE A 77 11.10 9.09 -8.14
CA PHE A 77 9.85 9.82 -8.42
C PHE A 77 8.60 9.12 -7.86
N SER A 78 8.62 7.81 -7.66
CA SER A 78 7.48 7.03 -7.18
C SER A 78 7.43 6.91 -5.66
N TYR A 79 8.41 7.47 -4.93
CA TYR A 79 8.49 7.33 -3.47
C TYR A 79 7.19 7.80 -2.79
N GLN A 80 6.65 8.96 -3.18
CA GLN A 80 5.42 9.50 -2.60
C GLN A 80 4.13 8.78 -3.06
N TRP A 81 4.22 7.84 -4.01
CA TRP A 81 3.04 7.13 -4.52
C TRP A 81 2.54 6.04 -3.59
N HIS A 82 3.25 5.75 -2.50
CA HIS A 82 2.90 4.70 -1.55
C HIS A 82 1.87 5.17 -0.50
N TRP A 83 1.61 6.47 -0.36
CA TRP A 83 0.66 6.97 0.66
C TRP A 83 -0.13 8.19 0.20
N ILE A 84 -1.06 8.61 1.07
CA ILE A 84 -1.72 9.92 1.03
C ILE A 84 -1.76 10.49 2.44
N ASP A 85 -1.13 11.65 2.64
CA ASP A 85 -1.01 12.28 3.96
C ASP A 85 -2.28 13.07 4.29
N SER A 86 -3.20 12.46 5.06
CA SER A 86 -4.39 13.16 5.54
C SER A 86 -4.03 14.34 6.44
N SER A 87 -4.65 15.50 6.19
CA SER A 87 -4.61 16.65 7.10
C SER A 87 -5.84 16.67 8.02
N ASP A 88 -6.04 15.60 8.77
CA ASP A 88 -7.10 15.40 9.77
C ASP A 88 -6.58 15.46 11.22
N ASP A 89 -7.39 15.09 12.21
CA ASP A 89 -7.09 15.26 13.65
C ASP A 89 -7.48 14.01 14.46
N PRO A 90 -6.83 12.86 14.24
CA PRO A 90 -7.10 11.65 15.01
C PRO A 90 -6.71 11.82 16.49
N PRO A 91 -7.47 11.24 17.43
CA PRO A 91 -8.62 10.36 17.19
C PRO A 91 -9.97 11.10 17.10
N ALA A 92 -9.99 12.43 17.05
CA ALA A 92 -11.22 13.22 17.08
C ALA A 92 -11.95 13.28 15.73
N TYR A 93 -11.21 13.35 14.63
CA TYR A 93 -11.74 13.41 13.27
C TYR A 93 -10.77 12.77 12.28
N CYS A 94 -11.27 11.85 11.46
CA CYS A 94 -10.51 11.17 10.42
C CYS A 94 -11.24 11.26 9.08
N ASN A 95 -10.56 11.78 8.06
CA ASN A 95 -11.04 11.74 6.69
C ASN A 95 -9.94 12.10 5.69
N VAL A 96 -10.04 11.51 4.51
CA VAL A 96 -9.17 11.79 3.36
C VAL A 96 -9.92 12.61 2.30
N HIS A 97 -9.28 13.70 1.88
CA HIS A 97 -9.75 14.62 0.86
C HIS A 97 -8.70 14.76 -0.24
N TYR A 98 -8.92 14.15 -1.41
CA TYR A 98 -7.96 14.10 -2.52
C TYR A 98 -7.29 15.44 -2.85
N ASN A 99 -8.06 16.51 -3.06
CA ASN A 99 -7.50 17.82 -3.45
C ASN A 99 -6.70 18.53 -2.33
N ARG A 100 -6.93 18.15 -1.06
CA ARG A 100 -6.21 18.69 0.09
C ARG A 100 -4.94 17.89 0.36
N ASP A 101 -5.08 16.56 0.34
CA ASP A 101 -4.10 15.62 0.89
C ASP A 101 -3.14 15.03 -0.18
N CYS A 102 -3.53 15.03 -1.46
CA CYS A 102 -2.64 14.59 -2.54
C CYS A 102 -1.69 15.73 -2.95
N THR A 103 -0.38 15.46 -2.97
CA THR A 103 0.64 16.47 -3.27
C THR A 103 0.98 16.57 -4.76
N GLU A 104 1.77 17.56 -5.17
CA GLU A 104 2.16 17.79 -6.58
C GLU A 104 2.90 16.59 -7.21
N GLY A 105 3.71 15.87 -6.42
CA GLY A 105 4.40 14.64 -6.85
C GLY A 105 3.47 13.43 -7.03
N GLY A 106 2.19 13.60 -6.68
CA GLY A 106 1.20 12.55 -6.59
C GLY A 106 1.08 11.99 -5.18
N CYS A 107 0.19 11.03 -5.08
CA CYS A 107 -0.13 10.21 -3.92
C CYS A 107 -0.66 8.86 -4.41
N ILE A 108 -0.85 7.91 -3.50
CA ILE A 108 -1.36 6.57 -3.82
C ILE A 108 -2.67 6.57 -4.61
N VAL A 109 -3.61 7.46 -4.28
CA VAL A 109 -4.88 7.59 -5.01
C VAL A 109 -4.66 7.97 -6.47
N SER A 110 -3.84 8.99 -6.73
CA SER A 110 -3.50 9.41 -8.10
C SER A 110 -2.66 8.37 -8.85
N ALA A 111 -1.81 7.63 -8.13
CA ALA A 111 -0.94 6.61 -8.70
C ALA A 111 -1.76 5.39 -9.14
N ILE A 112 -2.69 4.91 -8.31
CA ILE A 112 -3.64 3.86 -8.69
C ILE A 112 -4.43 4.27 -9.94
N ALA A 113 -4.96 5.49 -9.97
CA ALA A 113 -5.69 6.00 -11.14
C ALA A 113 -4.82 5.99 -12.42
N ASN A 114 -3.62 6.56 -12.36
CA ASN A 114 -2.73 6.65 -13.51
C ASN A 114 -2.23 5.26 -13.97
N GLN A 115 -1.81 4.40 -13.05
CA GLN A 115 -1.30 3.07 -13.38
C GLN A 115 -2.42 2.14 -13.88
N THR A 116 -3.67 2.34 -13.45
CA THR A 116 -4.83 1.62 -13.99
C THR A 116 -5.02 1.93 -15.47
N GLU A 117 -4.93 3.20 -15.87
CA GLU A 117 -5.06 3.62 -17.27
C GLU A 117 -3.96 2.98 -18.14
N ILE A 118 -2.70 3.01 -17.67
CA ILE A 118 -1.57 2.39 -18.36
C ILE A 118 -1.79 0.86 -18.47
N LEU A 119 -2.14 0.22 -17.36
CA LEU A 119 -2.37 -1.23 -17.30
C LEU A 119 -3.51 -1.66 -18.21
N ARG A 120 -4.57 -0.86 -18.35
CA ARG A 120 -5.68 -1.12 -19.28
C ARG A 120 -5.19 -1.22 -20.73
N HIS A 121 -4.34 -0.27 -21.16
CA HIS A 121 -3.75 -0.32 -22.49
C HIS A 121 -2.84 -1.54 -22.68
N CYS A 122 -2.08 -1.89 -21.65
CA CYS A 122 -1.21 -3.07 -21.64
C CYS A 122 -1.98 -4.39 -21.73
N ILE A 123 -3.10 -4.52 -21.01
CA ILE A 123 -3.99 -5.67 -21.08
C ILE A 123 -4.58 -5.82 -22.49
N ALA A 124 -5.04 -4.72 -23.10
CA ALA A 124 -5.55 -4.74 -24.46
C ALA A 124 -4.48 -5.20 -25.47
N ALA A 125 -3.25 -4.71 -25.34
CA ALA A 125 -2.13 -5.13 -26.18
C ALA A 125 -1.79 -6.62 -26.00
N ALA A 126 -1.71 -7.10 -24.75
CA ALA A 126 -1.41 -8.48 -24.41
C ALA A 126 -2.48 -9.48 -24.92
N LYS A 127 -3.75 -9.08 -24.93
CA LYS A 127 -4.86 -9.85 -25.50
C LYS A 127 -4.80 -9.97 -27.02
N CYS A 128 -4.49 -8.87 -27.71
CA CYS A 128 -4.45 -8.84 -29.17
C CYS A 128 -3.20 -9.50 -29.78
N GLY A 129 -2.26 -9.99 -28.94
CA GLY A 129 -0.95 -10.45 -29.40
C GLY A 129 -0.14 -9.35 -30.10
N ASN A 130 -0.57 -8.08 -29.95
CA ASN A 130 0.02 -6.96 -30.66
C ASN A 130 1.28 -6.53 -29.90
N SER A 131 2.35 -7.23 -30.23
CA SER A 131 3.71 -6.97 -29.81
C SER A 131 4.22 -5.73 -30.52
N SER A 132 3.72 -4.54 -30.17
CA SER A 132 4.47 -3.30 -30.42
C SER A 132 5.65 -3.27 -29.43
N ASN A 133 6.52 -4.29 -29.55
CA ASN A 133 7.53 -4.71 -28.59
C ASN A 133 8.77 -3.84 -28.75
N THR A 134 8.70 -2.60 -28.26
CA THR A 134 9.91 -2.01 -27.71
C THR A 134 10.09 -2.55 -26.30
N THR A 135 11.33 -2.84 -25.89
CA THR A 135 11.65 -3.25 -24.52
C THR A 135 11.07 -2.26 -23.49
N ALA A 136 11.02 -0.97 -23.85
CA ALA A 136 10.42 0.08 -23.04
C ALA A 136 8.90 -0.11 -22.82
N THR A 137 8.14 -0.52 -23.84
CA THR A 137 6.69 -0.74 -23.71
C THR A 137 6.39 -1.97 -22.85
N VAL A 138 7.19 -3.04 -22.99
CA VAL A 138 7.06 -4.24 -22.15
C VAL A 138 7.34 -3.91 -20.69
N LEU A 139 8.41 -3.14 -20.43
CA LEU A 139 8.77 -2.76 -19.07
C LEU A 139 7.73 -1.83 -18.43
N GLN A 140 7.19 -0.85 -19.18
CA GLN A 140 6.12 0.01 -18.72
C GLN A 140 4.87 -0.79 -18.31
N CYS A 141 4.50 -1.79 -19.10
CA CYS A 141 3.36 -2.65 -18.80
C CYS A 141 3.57 -3.49 -17.54
N SER A 142 4.78 -4.06 -17.38
CA SER A 142 5.09 -4.76 -16.14
C SER A 142 5.07 -3.81 -14.94
N TYR A 143 5.67 -2.62 -15.05
CA TYR A 143 5.69 -1.64 -13.97
C TYR A 143 4.28 -1.26 -13.54
N ALA A 144 3.37 -1.00 -14.49
CA ALA A 144 1.98 -0.69 -14.17
C ALA A 144 1.28 -1.82 -13.39
N LEU A 145 1.49 -3.07 -13.79
CA LEU A 145 0.94 -4.22 -13.06
C LEU A 145 1.54 -4.36 -11.65
N LYS A 146 2.85 -4.18 -11.51
CA LYS A 146 3.54 -4.24 -10.21
C LYS A 146 3.10 -3.11 -9.29
N TRP A 147 2.92 -1.89 -9.80
CA TRP A 147 2.39 -0.76 -9.05
C TRP A 147 0.97 -1.00 -8.57
N ILE A 148 0.06 -1.45 -9.44
CA ILE A 148 -1.31 -1.78 -9.04
C ILE A 148 -1.32 -2.91 -7.99
N THR A 149 -0.49 -3.93 -8.17
CA THR A 149 -0.36 -5.02 -7.19
C THR A 149 0.06 -4.49 -5.81
N HIS A 150 1.06 -3.60 -5.77
CA HIS A 150 1.58 -3.06 -4.53
C HIS A 150 0.63 -2.06 -3.87
N PHE A 151 0.18 -1.04 -4.61
CA PHE A 151 -0.62 0.06 -4.07
C PHE A 151 -2.01 -0.38 -3.58
N LEU A 152 -2.60 -1.45 -4.13
CA LEU A 152 -3.82 -2.01 -3.56
C LEU A 152 -3.57 -2.72 -2.21
N GLY A 153 -2.32 -3.07 -1.91
CA GLY A 153 -1.85 -3.41 -0.57
C GLY A 153 -1.72 -2.15 0.31
N ASP A 154 -0.86 -1.21 -0.07
CA ASP A 154 -0.55 0.01 0.72
C ASP A 154 -1.81 0.76 1.15
N ILE A 155 -2.77 0.93 0.24
CA ILE A 155 -3.99 1.72 0.51
C ILE A 155 -4.89 1.10 1.59
N THR A 156 -4.59 -0.13 2.02
CA THR A 156 -5.25 -0.81 3.13
C THR A 156 -4.47 -0.74 4.45
N GLN A 157 -3.25 -0.20 4.47
CA GLN A 157 -2.51 0.03 5.71
C GLN A 157 -2.99 1.37 6.33
N PRO A 158 -3.60 1.40 7.53
CA PRO A 158 -4.16 2.61 8.14
C PRO A 158 -3.27 3.85 8.09
N LEU A 159 -1.98 3.67 8.36
CA LEU A 159 -0.99 4.74 8.45
C LEU A 159 -0.47 5.21 7.08
N HIS A 160 -0.77 4.51 5.98
CA HIS A 160 -0.55 5.00 4.61
C HIS A 160 -1.61 6.00 4.15
N ALA A 161 -2.66 6.18 4.95
CA ALA A 161 -3.69 7.19 4.75
C ALA A 161 -3.72 8.18 5.92
N SER A 162 -2.57 8.43 6.57
CA SER A 162 -2.43 9.31 7.74
C SER A 162 -1.25 10.27 7.59
N GLY A 163 -1.48 11.58 7.70
CA GLY A 163 -0.39 12.57 7.77
C GLY A 163 0.25 12.70 9.17
N ILE A 164 -0.35 12.12 10.21
CA ILE A 164 0.10 12.30 11.59
C ILE A 164 1.43 11.59 11.83
N ALA A 165 2.42 12.36 12.32
CA ALA A 165 3.77 11.88 12.58
C ALA A 165 4.42 11.18 11.37
N VAL A 166 4.16 11.68 10.15
CA VAL A 166 4.65 11.07 8.89
C VAL A 166 4.14 9.63 8.77
N GLY A 167 2.83 9.45 8.86
CA GLY A 167 2.21 8.13 8.95
C GLY A 167 2.67 7.32 10.16
N GLY A 168 2.99 7.93 11.28
CA GLY A 168 3.49 7.22 12.48
C GLY A 168 4.99 6.87 12.47
N ASN A 169 5.73 7.13 11.39
CA ASN A 169 7.19 6.92 11.34
C ASN A 169 7.96 7.77 12.35
N SER A 170 7.42 8.95 12.68
CA SER A 170 7.96 9.83 13.72
C SER A 170 7.31 9.61 15.09
N PHE A 171 6.57 8.51 15.26
CA PHE A 171 5.93 8.13 16.53
C PHE A 171 6.69 6.95 17.16
N PRO A 172 7.62 7.21 18.10
CA PRO A 172 8.42 6.15 18.71
C PRO A 172 7.58 5.29 19.68
N VAL A 173 7.72 3.97 19.57
CA VAL A 173 7.03 2.99 20.43
C VAL A 173 7.97 1.86 20.83
N THR A 174 7.51 1.00 21.74
CA THR A 174 8.16 -0.29 22.04
C THR A 174 7.24 -1.43 21.62
N PHE A 175 7.78 -2.42 20.92
CA PHE A 175 7.06 -3.63 20.54
C PHE A 175 7.93 -4.86 20.85
N ALA A 176 7.42 -5.78 21.66
CA ALA A 176 8.11 -7.01 22.07
C ALA A 176 9.53 -6.75 22.61
N GLY A 177 9.66 -5.74 23.46
CA GLY A 177 10.89 -5.31 24.12
C GLY A 177 11.85 -4.49 23.26
N LYS A 178 11.49 -4.19 22.00
CA LYS A 178 12.34 -3.46 21.04
C LYS A 178 11.78 -2.07 20.76
N LYS A 179 12.66 -1.06 20.78
CA LYS A 179 12.32 0.28 20.30
C LYS A 179 12.13 0.25 18.79
N THR A 180 11.01 0.79 18.33
CA THR A 180 10.65 0.92 16.92
C THR A 180 9.78 2.16 16.76
N GLU A 181 9.15 2.34 15.61
CA GLU A 181 8.12 3.35 15.38
C GLU A 181 6.76 2.68 15.08
N LEU A 182 5.68 3.44 15.18
CA LEU A 182 4.31 2.94 15.09
C LEU A 182 3.96 2.37 13.71
N HIS A 183 4.43 2.98 12.63
CA HIS A 183 4.30 2.50 11.25
C HIS A 183 4.78 1.06 11.07
N ALA A 184 6.03 0.71 11.43
CA ALA A 184 6.54 -0.67 11.34
C ALA A 184 5.79 -1.66 12.24
N VAL A 185 5.14 -1.17 13.30
CA VAL A 185 4.25 -2.03 14.08
C VAL A 185 3.06 -2.47 13.23
N TRP A 186 2.47 -1.54 12.49
CA TRP A 186 1.34 -1.80 11.58
C TRP A 186 1.75 -2.47 10.28
N ASP A 187 2.92 -2.17 9.69
CA ASP A 187 3.36 -2.82 8.44
C ASP A 187 3.64 -4.31 8.58
N GLY A 188 3.98 -4.78 9.79
CA GLY A 188 4.29 -6.20 9.94
C GLY A 188 4.33 -6.72 11.36
N SER A 189 4.70 -5.92 12.36
CA SER A 189 4.93 -6.49 13.72
C SER A 189 3.68 -7.13 14.32
N ILE A 190 2.49 -6.54 14.10
CA ILE A 190 1.21 -7.14 14.55
C ILE A 190 0.93 -8.45 13.79
N ILE A 191 1.18 -8.50 12.47
CA ILE A 191 0.96 -9.70 11.66
C ILE A 191 1.92 -10.83 12.09
N TYR A 192 3.20 -10.51 12.32
CA TYR A 192 4.18 -11.48 12.81
C TYR A 192 3.85 -11.98 14.21
N TYR A 193 3.33 -11.10 15.06
CA TYR A 193 2.84 -11.46 16.40
C TYR A 193 1.68 -12.45 16.31
N ASP A 194 0.69 -12.19 15.47
CA ASP A 194 -0.49 -13.06 15.28
C ASP A 194 -0.12 -14.43 14.69
N ALA A 195 0.68 -14.42 13.63
CA ALA A 195 1.16 -15.64 12.98
C ALA A 195 2.23 -16.38 13.81
N ASN A 196 2.76 -15.76 14.87
CA ASN A 196 3.87 -16.26 15.69
C ASN A 196 5.10 -16.65 14.83
N VAL A 197 5.52 -15.74 13.95
CA VAL A 197 6.68 -15.88 13.07
C VAL A 197 7.57 -14.63 13.13
N THR A 198 8.69 -14.64 12.41
CA THR A 198 9.57 -13.46 12.24
C THR A 198 9.63 -12.95 10.81
N GLY A 199 8.82 -13.53 9.93
CA GLY A 199 8.77 -13.23 8.50
C GLY A 199 8.09 -14.35 7.72
N PHE A 200 7.70 -14.05 6.49
CA PHE A 200 7.02 -14.94 5.57
C PHE A 200 7.87 -15.24 4.32
N SER A 201 7.45 -16.24 3.54
CA SER A 201 8.05 -16.53 2.25
C SER A 201 7.76 -15.41 1.24
N ASN A 202 8.73 -15.08 0.39
CA ASN A 202 8.52 -14.20 -0.77
C ASN A 202 8.29 -14.97 -2.08
N THR A 203 8.21 -16.31 -2.02
CA THR A 203 8.06 -17.18 -3.21
C THR A 203 6.83 -18.07 -3.16
N SER A 204 6.10 -18.11 -2.03
CA SER A 204 4.91 -18.96 -1.86
C SER A 204 3.94 -18.38 -0.82
N LEU A 205 2.66 -18.76 -0.93
CA LEU A 205 1.63 -18.43 0.05
C LEU A 205 1.85 -19.19 1.36
N ASP A 206 1.94 -18.46 2.47
CA ASP A 206 2.09 -19.00 3.81
C ASP A 206 0.76 -19.56 4.34
N PRO A 207 0.77 -20.64 5.16
CA PRO A 207 -0.45 -21.18 5.78
C PRO A 207 -1.30 -20.17 6.55
N PHE A 208 -0.69 -19.15 7.19
CA PHE A 208 -1.43 -18.09 7.88
C PHE A 208 -2.35 -17.35 6.91
N PHE A 209 -1.79 -16.84 5.80
CA PHE A 209 -2.54 -16.12 4.77
C PHE A 209 -3.47 -17.04 3.97
N ALA A 210 -3.13 -18.32 3.79
CA ALA A 210 -4.06 -19.31 3.23
C ALA A 210 -5.32 -19.47 4.12
N GLY A 211 -5.16 -19.36 5.45
CA GLY A 211 -6.28 -19.29 6.40
C GLY A 211 -7.16 -18.06 6.18
N LEU A 212 -6.56 -16.90 5.91
CA LEU A 212 -7.30 -15.68 5.55
C LEU A 212 -8.06 -15.84 4.22
N VAL A 213 -7.48 -16.48 3.20
CA VAL A 213 -8.18 -16.80 1.94
C VAL A 213 -9.41 -17.67 2.18
N ALA A 214 -9.31 -18.67 3.06
CA ALA A 214 -10.44 -19.52 3.43
C ALA A 214 -11.55 -18.71 4.13
N ARG A 215 -11.19 -17.78 5.02
CA ARG A 215 -12.14 -16.87 5.68
C ARG A 215 -12.82 -15.92 4.70
N ILE A 216 -12.10 -15.42 3.70
CA ILE A 216 -12.67 -14.57 2.63
C ILE A 216 -13.74 -15.36 1.88
N SER A 217 -13.39 -16.59 1.47
CA SER A 217 -14.31 -17.45 0.71
C SER A 217 -15.55 -17.87 1.52
N ALA A 218 -15.42 -17.93 2.85
CA ALA A 218 -16.50 -18.24 3.77
C ALA A 218 -17.30 -17.01 4.24
N ASP A 219 -16.91 -15.80 3.82
CA ASP A 219 -17.48 -14.52 4.29
C ASP A 219 -17.47 -14.39 5.83
N SER A 220 -16.39 -14.85 6.48
CA SER A 220 -16.31 -15.03 7.93
C SER A 220 -15.49 -13.94 8.64
N PHE A 221 -15.62 -12.70 8.19
CA PHE A 221 -15.04 -11.52 8.83
C PHE A 221 -16.14 -10.68 9.49
N PHE A 222 -15.75 -9.66 10.27
CA PHE A 222 -16.71 -8.79 10.94
C PHE A 222 -17.40 -7.79 9.99
N GLU A 223 -16.88 -7.62 8.77
CA GLU A 223 -17.57 -6.97 7.65
C GLU A 223 -17.70 -7.98 6.50
N THR A 224 -18.76 -7.83 5.70
CA THR A 224 -19.03 -8.69 4.54
C THR A 224 -18.07 -8.39 3.38
N THR A 225 -17.62 -9.42 2.68
CA THR A 225 -16.85 -9.30 1.43
C THR A 225 -17.55 -8.43 0.37
N ALA A 226 -18.88 -8.42 0.33
CA ALA A 226 -19.66 -7.57 -0.57
C ALA A 226 -19.44 -6.05 -0.32
N SER A 227 -19.28 -5.63 0.94
CA SER A 227 -19.01 -4.21 1.25
C SER A 227 -17.60 -3.80 0.82
N TRP A 228 -16.63 -4.71 0.90
CA TRP A 228 -15.25 -4.47 0.48
C TRP A 228 -15.12 -4.23 -1.03
N LEU A 229 -16.02 -4.86 -1.79
CA LEU A 229 -16.11 -4.81 -3.24
C LEU A 229 -17.08 -3.72 -3.75
N SER A 230 -17.60 -2.86 -2.86
CA SER A 230 -18.56 -1.81 -3.25
C SER A 230 -17.98 -0.79 -4.25
N CYS A 231 -16.67 -0.54 -4.21
CA CYS A 231 -15.98 0.26 -5.21
C CYS A 231 -14.75 -0.49 -5.75
N VAL A 232 -14.94 -1.33 -6.76
CA VAL A 232 -13.86 -2.02 -7.51
C VAL A 232 -14.03 -1.88 -9.03
N ASP A 233 -14.74 -0.84 -9.48
CA ASP A 233 -14.94 -0.55 -10.89
C ASP A 233 -13.68 0.15 -11.46
N PRO A 234 -12.94 -0.48 -12.40
CA PRO A 234 -11.75 0.12 -13.00
C PRO A 234 -12.03 1.34 -13.88
N SER A 235 -13.30 1.70 -14.14
CA SER A 235 -13.67 2.93 -14.87
C SER A 235 -13.63 4.19 -14.02
N THR A 236 -13.69 4.05 -12.68
CA THR A 236 -13.60 5.14 -11.71
C THR A 236 -12.45 4.89 -10.72
N PRO A 237 -11.21 4.71 -11.20
CA PRO A 237 -10.11 4.26 -10.36
C PRO A 237 -9.73 5.29 -9.28
N LEU A 238 -9.89 6.59 -9.56
CA LEU A 238 -9.62 7.64 -8.57
C LEU A 238 -10.66 7.64 -7.46
N GLY A 239 -11.94 7.58 -7.83
CA GLY A 239 -13.05 7.48 -6.87
C GLY A 239 -12.91 6.27 -5.95
N CYS A 240 -12.67 5.08 -6.50
CA CYS A 240 -12.52 3.88 -5.70
C CYS A 240 -11.26 3.88 -4.82
N ALA A 241 -10.13 4.35 -5.34
CA ALA A 241 -8.93 4.49 -4.52
C ALA A 241 -9.16 5.48 -3.36
N LEU A 242 -9.86 6.60 -3.59
CA LEU A 242 -10.18 7.54 -2.52
C LEU A 242 -11.10 6.91 -1.45
N ASP A 243 -12.10 6.12 -1.86
CA ASP A 243 -12.97 5.43 -0.91
C ASP A 243 -12.23 4.35 -0.11
N TRP A 244 -11.28 3.64 -0.73
CA TRP A 244 -10.40 2.72 0.00
C TRP A 244 -9.50 3.45 0.99
N ALA A 245 -8.94 4.61 0.60
CA ALA A 245 -8.12 5.42 1.51
C ALA A 245 -8.93 5.91 2.72
N ARG A 246 -10.20 6.27 2.54
CA ARG A 246 -11.11 6.67 3.64
C ARG A 246 -11.48 5.52 4.56
N ASP A 247 -11.83 4.36 3.99
CA ASP A 247 -12.10 3.11 4.72
C ASP A 247 -10.92 2.78 5.65
N THR A 248 -9.71 2.86 5.12
CA THR A 248 -8.48 2.58 5.85
C THR A 248 -8.11 3.68 6.87
N ASN A 249 -8.24 4.96 6.51
CA ASN A 249 -7.99 6.09 7.40
C ASN A 249 -8.94 6.10 8.61
N GLY A 250 -10.17 5.58 8.50
CA GLY A 250 -11.10 5.46 9.62
C GLY A 250 -10.50 4.71 10.83
N TRP A 251 -9.70 3.67 10.58
CA TRP A 251 -9.01 2.93 11.64
C TRP A 251 -8.02 3.78 12.43
N THR A 252 -7.53 4.88 11.86
CA THR A 252 -6.60 5.77 12.56
C THR A 252 -7.26 6.43 13.78
N CYS A 253 -8.53 6.82 13.66
CA CYS A 253 -9.35 7.30 14.77
C CYS A 253 -9.87 6.16 15.64
N ASP A 254 -10.47 5.16 15.01
CA ASP A 254 -11.19 4.11 15.74
C ASP A 254 -10.25 3.27 16.61
N TYR A 255 -9.00 3.09 16.18
CA TYR A 255 -8.05 2.23 16.87
C TYR A 255 -6.63 2.79 16.98
N VAL A 256 -5.96 3.11 15.85
CA VAL A 256 -4.50 3.31 15.82
C VAL A 256 -4.04 4.34 16.85
N TYR A 257 -4.60 5.55 16.81
CA TYR A 257 -4.22 6.65 17.70
C TYR A 257 -5.08 6.72 18.97
N SER A 258 -6.25 6.08 19.01
CA SER A 258 -7.10 6.05 20.21
C SER A 258 -6.63 5.03 21.26
N GLN A 259 -5.91 3.99 20.83
CA GLN A 259 -5.43 2.91 21.70
C GLN A 259 -3.92 2.94 21.95
N VAL A 260 -3.16 3.83 21.30
CA VAL A 260 -1.71 3.90 21.52
C VAL A 260 -1.40 4.65 22.81
N PHE A 261 -0.85 3.95 23.80
CA PHE A 261 -0.51 4.52 25.10
C PHE A 261 1.01 4.68 25.24
N ASN A 262 1.42 5.89 25.63
CA ASN A 262 2.83 6.20 25.88
C ASN A 262 3.44 5.25 26.94
N ASP A 263 4.73 4.96 26.78
CA ASP A 263 5.54 4.19 27.73
C ASP A 263 5.06 2.75 27.98
N THR A 264 4.24 2.19 27.09
CA THR A 264 3.83 0.77 27.11
C THR A 264 4.47 -0.01 25.97
N ASP A 265 4.66 -1.32 26.19
CA ASP A 265 5.04 -2.25 25.12
C ASP A 265 3.78 -2.75 24.43
N LEU A 266 3.61 -2.37 23.16
CA LEU A 266 2.42 -2.64 22.36
C LEU A 266 2.13 -4.13 22.17
N ALA A 267 3.14 -5.01 22.28
CA ALA A 267 2.95 -6.46 22.20
C ALA A 267 2.34 -7.05 23.49
N THR A 268 2.37 -6.33 24.61
CA THR A 268 1.88 -6.83 25.91
C THR A 268 0.82 -5.95 26.55
N SER A 269 0.61 -4.74 26.06
CA SER A 269 -0.39 -3.80 26.57
C SER A 269 -1.83 -4.13 26.16
N GLY A 270 -2.02 -5.11 25.27
CA GLY A 270 -3.29 -5.42 24.61
C GLY A 270 -3.49 -4.68 23.28
N TYR A 271 -2.57 -3.80 22.88
CA TYR A 271 -2.62 -3.10 21.59
C TYR A 271 -2.44 -4.06 20.41
N ALA A 272 -1.47 -4.96 20.45
CA ALA A 272 -1.31 -5.94 19.38
C ALA A 272 -2.57 -6.82 19.23
N ASP A 273 -3.12 -7.34 20.34
CA ASP A 273 -4.29 -8.22 20.33
C ASP A 273 -5.53 -7.56 19.69
N GLY A 274 -5.76 -6.27 19.94
CA GLY A 274 -6.86 -5.55 19.30
C GLY A 274 -6.57 -5.11 17.86
N GLY A 275 -5.29 -4.96 17.49
CA GLY A 275 -4.85 -4.68 16.13
C GLY A 275 -4.93 -5.89 15.20
N VAL A 276 -4.81 -7.12 15.72
CA VAL A 276 -4.91 -8.38 14.95
C VAL A 276 -6.12 -8.43 14.01
N PRO A 277 -7.38 -8.31 14.48
CA PRO A 277 -8.52 -8.39 13.59
C PRO A 277 -8.53 -7.30 12.50
N ILE A 278 -7.90 -6.15 12.76
CA ILE A 278 -7.79 -5.04 11.82
C ILE A 278 -6.77 -5.36 10.72
N VAL A 279 -5.56 -5.82 11.06
CA VAL A 279 -4.56 -6.16 10.04
C VAL A 279 -5.01 -7.36 9.19
N GLU A 280 -5.70 -8.34 9.79
CA GLU A 280 -6.29 -9.46 9.06
C GLU A 280 -7.34 -9.01 8.04
N ILE A 281 -8.27 -8.13 8.42
CA ILE A 281 -9.30 -7.66 7.49
C ILE A 281 -8.71 -6.75 6.42
N GLN A 282 -7.73 -5.91 6.75
CA GLN A 282 -7.15 -4.97 5.80
C GLN A 282 -6.32 -5.70 4.73
N THR A 283 -5.50 -6.68 5.13
CA THR A 283 -4.79 -7.57 4.18
C THR A 283 -5.75 -8.42 3.34
N ALA A 284 -6.86 -8.89 3.92
CA ALA A 284 -7.92 -9.58 3.19
C ALA A 284 -8.66 -8.68 2.18
N LYS A 285 -8.99 -7.43 2.57
CA LYS A 285 -9.56 -6.40 1.69
C LYS A 285 -8.61 -6.15 0.51
N ALA A 286 -7.31 -5.98 0.76
CA ALA A 286 -6.31 -5.78 -0.29
C ALA A 286 -6.32 -6.92 -1.31
N ALA A 287 -6.22 -8.17 -0.83
CA ALA A 287 -6.16 -9.35 -1.69
C ALA A 287 -7.43 -9.53 -2.53
N LEU A 288 -8.61 -9.41 -1.91
CA LEU A 288 -9.89 -9.59 -2.60
C LEU A 288 -10.16 -8.46 -3.60
N ARG A 289 -9.87 -7.20 -3.22
CA ARG A 289 -9.96 -6.03 -4.11
C ARG A 289 -9.02 -6.23 -5.30
N LEU A 290 -7.74 -6.54 -5.09
CA LEU A 290 -6.75 -6.74 -6.15
C LEU A 290 -7.16 -7.85 -7.13
N GLY A 291 -7.53 -9.03 -6.63
CA GLY A 291 -7.96 -10.14 -7.48
C GLY A 291 -9.19 -9.78 -8.32
N THR A 292 -10.19 -9.16 -7.70
CA THR A 292 -11.43 -8.73 -8.38
C THR A 292 -11.15 -7.61 -9.39
N TYR A 293 -10.31 -6.65 -9.04
CA TYR A 293 -9.97 -5.50 -9.87
C TYR A 293 -9.23 -5.92 -11.14
N LEU A 294 -8.24 -6.82 -11.01
CA LEU A 294 -7.52 -7.39 -12.15
C LEU A 294 -8.43 -8.24 -13.03
N ASN A 295 -9.34 -9.03 -12.45
CA ASN A 295 -10.35 -9.76 -13.22
C ASN A 295 -11.23 -8.82 -14.03
N LYS A 296 -11.75 -7.74 -13.43
CA LYS A 296 -12.57 -6.75 -14.14
C LYS A 296 -11.80 -6.06 -15.27
N LEU A 297 -10.56 -5.64 -15.00
CA LEU A 297 -9.67 -5.05 -16.00
C LEU A 297 -9.44 -5.98 -17.19
N VAL A 298 -9.18 -7.25 -16.91
CA VAL A 298 -8.98 -8.26 -17.97
C VAL A 298 -10.30 -8.54 -18.67
N ASP A 299 -11.40 -8.81 -17.99
CA ASP A 299 -12.64 -9.21 -18.65
C ASP A 299 -13.33 -8.06 -19.41
N GLY A 300 -12.97 -6.80 -19.11
CA GLY A 300 -13.61 -5.63 -19.70
C GLY A 300 -14.98 -5.35 -19.08
N ASP A 301 -15.23 -5.84 -17.87
CA ASP A 301 -16.51 -5.72 -17.14
C ASP A 301 -16.58 -4.38 -16.37
N TYR A 302 -16.55 -3.28 -17.14
CA TYR A 302 -16.65 -1.90 -16.66
C TYR A 302 -17.05 -0.94 -17.79
N LYS A 303 -17.63 0.22 -17.45
CA LYS A 303 -18.04 1.23 -18.44
C LYS A 303 -16.81 1.97 -18.97
N MET A 304 -16.79 2.34 -20.25
CA MET A 304 -15.66 3.09 -20.86
C MET A 304 -15.79 4.61 -20.69
N ASP A 305 -16.61 5.07 -19.74
CA ASP A 305 -16.82 6.48 -19.49
C ASP A 305 -15.57 7.03 -18.77
N ARG A 306 -14.81 7.91 -19.43
CA ARG A 306 -13.60 8.50 -18.84
C ARG A 306 -13.97 9.36 -17.63
N GLU A 307 -13.41 9.04 -16.47
CA GLU A 307 -13.37 9.96 -15.34
C GLU A 307 -12.55 11.20 -15.75
N VAL A 308 -13.19 12.37 -15.79
CA VAL A 308 -12.49 13.64 -16.08
C VAL A 308 -11.81 14.09 -14.80
N ILE A 309 -10.55 13.71 -14.63
CA ILE A 309 -9.70 14.23 -13.56
C ILE A 309 -9.31 15.67 -13.95
N LEU A 310 -10.06 16.65 -13.44
CA LEU A 310 -9.65 18.05 -13.54
C LEU A 310 -8.35 18.21 -12.74
N ARG A 311 -7.27 18.62 -13.41
CA ARG A 311 -6.04 19.05 -12.72
C ARG A 311 -6.41 20.26 -11.86
N THR A 312 -6.60 20.06 -10.56
CA THR A 312 -6.86 21.14 -9.63
C THR A 312 -5.55 21.54 -8.97
N ASN A 313 -5.20 22.82 -9.11
CA ASN A 313 -4.11 23.43 -8.36
C ASN A 313 -4.53 23.43 -6.86
N PRO A 314 -3.73 22.88 -5.93
CA PRO A 314 -4.08 22.88 -4.52
C PRO A 314 -4.27 24.32 -4.03
N SER A 315 -5.39 24.60 -3.35
CA SER A 315 -5.73 25.93 -2.83
C SER A 315 -4.78 26.43 -1.75
N TRP A 316 -3.85 25.59 -1.30
CA TRP A 316 -2.89 25.87 -0.23
C TRP A 316 -1.49 26.25 -0.74
N ALA A 317 -1.29 26.45 -2.05
CA ALA A 317 0.00 26.90 -2.62
C ALA A 317 0.55 28.22 -2.03
N LEU A 318 -0.21 28.91 -1.16
CA LEU A 318 0.17 30.13 -0.43
C LEU A 318 0.23 29.97 1.11
N GLY A 319 0.05 28.76 1.65
CA GLY A 319 0.13 28.50 3.09
C GLY A 319 -1.08 28.99 3.91
N PRO A 320 -1.18 28.61 5.20
CA PRO A 320 -2.37 28.79 6.04
C PRO A 320 -2.66 30.24 6.50
N ASN A 321 -1.92 31.25 6.01
CA ASN A 321 -2.01 32.64 6.51
C ASN A 321 -2.42 33.69 5.45
N GLU A 322 -2.76 33.32 4.23
CA GLU A 322 -3.14 34.31 3.19
C GLU A 322 -4.52 34.07 2.55
N GLY A 323 -5.52 33.78 3.38
CA GLY A 323 -6.92 33.68 2.95
C GLY A 323 -7.87 34.38 3.92
N ALA A 324 -7.84 35.72 3.92
CA ALA A 324 -8.92 36.57 4.41
C ALA A 324 -9.67 37.18 3.22
#